data_AF-A0A8J8FK78-F1
#
_entry.id   AF-A0A8J8FK78-F1
#
_cell.length_a   1.000
_cell.length_b   1.000
_cell.length_c   1.000
_cell.angle_alpha   90.00
_cell.angle_beta   90.00
_cell.angle_gamma   90.00
#
_symmetry.space_group_name_H-M   'P 1'
#
loop_
_entity.id
_entity.type
_entity.pdbx_description
1 polymer ?
#
loop_
_entity_poly.entity_id
_entity_poly.type
_entity_poly.pdbx_seq_one_letter_code
_entity_poly.pdbx_strand_id
1 'polypeptide(L)'
;MNAVFISRIIVSLSWVFHGLVPKLIYIAPLEYEITSSLGFSNSTTLFLIKFAGISEIIFGLVFFQFYKNRFVVASSIVGLLFLIVAVAVLTPHLLFEAFNPITTNIPLIGLSLILWSNCNVTKKNV
;
A
#
# COMPACT_ATOMS: atom_id res chain seq x y z
N MET A 1 20.55 13.56 -6.27
CA MET A 1 19.39 12.70 -6.64
C MET A 1 18.12 13.36 -6.11
N ASN A 2 17.08 13.54 -6.92
CA ASN A 2 15.89 14.31 -6.53
C ASN A 2 14.97 13.48 -5.61
N ALA A 3 14.56 14.04 -4.47
CA ALA A 3 13.64 13.42 -3.51
C ALA A 3 12.31 12.97 -4.14
N VAL A 4 11.81 13.69 -5.17
CA VAL A 4 10.61 13.31 -5.93
C VAL A 4 10.82 12.00 -6.67
N PHE A 5 11.97 11.82 -7.32
CA PHE A 5 12.27 10.59 -8.05
C PHE A 5 12.39 9.39 -7.10
N ILE A 6 13.09 9.58 -5.98
CA ILE A 6 13.26 8.55 -4.94
C ILE A 6 11.90 8.14 -4.37
N SER A 7 11.08 9.12 -3.99
CA SER A 7 9.74 8.88 -3.44
C SER A 7 8.84 8.13 -4.41
N ARG A 8 8.85 8.52 -5.70
CA ARG A 8 8.12 7.83 -6.76
C ARG A 8 8.49 6.36 -6.84
N ILE A 9 9.79 6.07 -6.92
CA ILE A 9 10.29 4.70 -7.07
C ILE A 9 9.92 3.85 -5.85
N ILE A 10 10.23 4.34 -4.65
CA ILE A 10 10.01 3.58 -3.41
C ILE A 10 8.52 3.27 -3.23
N VAL A 11 7.64 4.28 -3.30
CA VAL A 11 6.20 4.07 -3.08
C VAL A 11 5.61 3.12 -4.13
N SER A 12 5.98 3.27 -5.39
CA SER A 12 5.48 2.38 -6.46
C SER A 12 5.93 0.93 -6.26
N LEU A 13 7.22 0.72 -5.97
CA LEU A 13 7.76 -0.62 -5.77
C LEU A 13 7.23 -1.26 -4.49
N SER A 14 6.98 -0.49 -3.43
CA SER A 14 6.35 -1.00 -2.21
C SER A 14 4.94 -1.52 -2.47
N TRP A 15 4.09 -0.78 -3.21
CA TRP A 15 2.77 -1.28 -3.61
C TRP A 15 2.85 -2.55 -4.46
N VAL A 16 3.76 -2.59 -5.44
CA VAL A 16 4.00 -3.80 -6.24
C VAL A 16 4.46 -4.97 -5.37
N PHE A 17 5.36 -4.72 -4.42
CA PHE A 17 5.89 -5.75 -3.53
C PHE A 17 4.82 -6.30 -2.59
N HIS A 18 4.04 -5.43 -1.94
CA HIS A 18 2.92 -5.81 -1.07
C HIS A 18 1.90 -6.67 -1.82
N GLY A 19 1.67 -6.40 -3.09
CA GLY A 19 0.74 -7.19 -3.89
C GLY A 19 1.34 -8.49 -4.44
N LEU A 20 2.60 -8.46 -4.84
CA LEU A 20 3.21 -9.58 -5.54
C LEU A 20 3.72 -10.65 -4.58
N VAL A 21 4.54 -10.27 -3.61
CA VAL A 21 5.29 -11.25 -2.82
C VAL A 21 4.40 -11.94 -1.79
N PRO A 22 3.77 -11.23 -0.84
CA PRO A 22 3.03 -11.87 0.26
C PRO A 22 1.62 -12.33 -0.14
N LYS A 23 1.13 -12.01 -1.35
CA LYS A 23 -0.24 -12.34 -1.79
C LYS A 23 -0.32 -13.22 -3.04
N LEU A 24 0.67 -13.22 -3.94
CA LEU A 24 0.65 -14.02 -5.18
C LEU A 24 1.75 -15.08 -5.26
N ILE A 25 3.01 -14.73 -5.01
CA ILE A 25 4.14 -15.68 -5.07
C ILE A 25 4.11 -16.62 -3.87
N TYR A 26 4.02 -16.04 -2.67
CA TYR A 26 3.96 -16.74 -1.41
C TYR A 26 2.86 -16.13 -0.57
N ILE A 27 1.78 -16.87 -0.35
CA ILE A 27 0.70 -16.40 0.53
C ILE A 27 1.24 -16.40 1.96
N ALA A 28 1.57 -15.21 2.45
CA ALA A 28 2.12 -15.04 3.78
C ALA A 28 1.10 -15.48 4.84
N PRO A 29 1.51 -16.19 5.90
CA PRO A 29 0.61 -16.58 6.98
C PRO A 29 -0.16 -15.38 7.57
N LEU A 30 0.50 -14.23 7.63
CA LEU A 30 -0.08 -12.98 8.11
C LEU A 30 -1.27 -12.49 7.26
N GLU A 31 -1.14 -12.51 5.93
CA GLU A 31 -2.20 -12.09 5.00
C GLU A 31 -3.40 -13.05 5.09
N TYR A 32 -3.12 -14.34 5.30
CA TYR A 32 -4.14 -15.35 5.55
C TYR A 32 -4.85 -15.10 6.88
N GLU A 33 -4.12 -14.86 7.96
CA GLU A 33 -4.67 -14.56 9.28
C GLU A 33 -5.58 -13.33 9.26
N ILE A 34 -5.10 -12.21 8.69
CA ILE A 34 -5.88 -10.98 8.55
C ILE A 34 -7.17 -11.25 7.75
N THR A 35 -7.07 -11.89 6.59
CA THR A 35 -8.24 -12.05 5.71
C THR A 35 -9.23 -13.09 6.25
N SER A 36 -8.74 -14.16 6.87
CA SER A 36 -9.59 -15.20 7.46
C SER A 36 -10.33 -14.74 8.72
N SER A 37 -9.83 -13.72 9.42
CA SER A 37 -10.52 -13.10 10.57
C SER A 37 -11.92 -12.57 10.23
N LEU A 38 -12.20 -12.34 8.94
CA LEU A 38 -13.52 -11.96 8.43
C LEU A 38 -14.55 -13.11 8.46
N GLY A 39 -14.15 -14.34 8.80
CA GLY A 39 -15.03 -15.50 8.93
C GLY A 39 -15.38 -16.18 7.61
N PHE A 40 -14.62 -15.93 6.54
CA PHE A 40 -14.84 -16.53 5.23
C PHE A 40 -14.32 -17.96 5.11
N SER A 41 -14.86 -18.70 4.15
CA SER A 41 -14.33 -20.01 3.76
C SER A 41 -12.90 -19.90 3.22
N ASN A 42 -12.11 -20.97 3.33
CA ASN A 42 -10.72 -20.98 2.86
C ASN A 42 -10.57 -20.56 1.39
N SER A 43 -11.44 -21.06 0.50
CA SER A 43 -11.40 -20.70 -0.93
C SER A 43 -11.69 -19.22 -1.16
N THR A 44 -12.66 -18.66 -0.43
CA THR A 44 -12.99 -17.22 -0.47
C THR A 44 -11.85 -16.36 0.07
N THR A 45 -11.25 -16.75 1.20
CA THR A 45 -10.10 -16.06 1.79
C THR A 45 -8.93 -15.99 0.82
N LEU A 46 -8.55 -17.12 0.21
CA LEU A 46 -7.47 -17.16 -0.77
C LEU A 46 -7.79 -16.34 -2.04
N PHE A 47 -9.04 -16.34 -2.47
CA PHE A 47 -9.49 -15.50 -3.58
C PHE A 47 -9.33 -14.00 -3.25
N LEU A 48 -9.78 -13.56 -2.08
CA LEU A 48 -9.68 -12.17 -1.64
C LEU A 48 -8.22 -11.71 -1.51
N ILE A 49 -7.34 -12.55 -0.95
CA ILE A 49 -5.90 -12.25 -0.85
C ILE A 49 -5.30 -12.04 -2.25
N LYS A 50 -5.55 -12.95 -3.18
CA LYS A 50 -5.03 -12.83 -4.55
C LYS A 50 -5.60 -11.62 -5.28
N PHE A 51 -6.89 -11.34 -5.09
CA PHE A 51 -7.54 -10.17 -5.67
C PHE A 51 -6.94 -8.86 -5.14
N ALA A 52 -6.71 -8.77 -3.83
CA ALA A 52 -6.00 -7.66 -3.22
C ALA A 52 -4.59 -7.53 -3.81
N GLY A 53 -3.87 -8.65 -3.94
CA GLY A 53 -2.52 -8.65 -4.52
C GLY A 53 -2.44 -8.11 -5.94
N ILE A 54 -3.35 -8.54 -6.82
CA ILE A 54 -3.44 -8.02 -8.19
C ILE A 54 -3.78 -6.52 -8.17
N SER A 55 -4.70 -6.10 -7.31
CA SER A 55 -5.12 -4.70 -7.18
C SER A 55 -3.97 -3.80 -6.72
N GLU A 56 -3.17 -4.24 -5.76
CA GLU A 56 -1.98 -3.53 -5.26
C GLU A 56 -0.89 -3.41 -6.32
N ILE A 57 -0.64 -4.45 -7.12
CA ILE A 57 0.32 -4.39 -8.24
C ILE A 57 -0.15 -3.38 -9.29
N ILE A 58 -1.41 -3.46 -9.72
CA ILE A 58 -1.98 -2.53 -10.69
C ILE A 58 -1.88 -1.11 -10.15
N PHE A 59 -2.21 -0.90 -8.88
CA PHE A 59 -2.11 0.41 -8.26
C PHE A 59 -0.67 0.91 -8.21
N GLY A 60 0.32 0.07 -7.87
CA GLY A 60 1.73 0.43 -7.89
C GLY A 60 2.22 0.88 -9.27
N LEU A 61 1.77 0.21 -10.34
CA LEU A 61 2.08 0.60 -11.73
C LEU A 61 1.39 1.92 -12.13
N VAL A 62 0.13 2.09 -11.75
CA VAL A 62 -0.62 3.35 -11.95
C VAL A 62 0.04 4.49 -11.20
N PHE A 63 0.44 4.27 -9.94
CA PHE A 63 1.15 5.25 -9.13
C PHE A 63 2.48 5.63 -9.79
N PHE A 64 3.24 4.64 -10.26
CA PHE A 64 4.49 4.90 -10.96
C PHE A 64 4.30 5.82 -12.17
N GLN A 65 3.29 5.56 -13.00
CA GLN A 65 3.06 6.37 -14.21
C GLN A 65 2.45 7.74 -13.88
N PHE A 66 1.56 7.82 -12.91
CA PHE A 66 0.71 8.99 -12.65
C PHE A 66 0.98 9.68 -11.30
N TYR A 67 2.20 9.56 -10.75
CA TYR A 67 2.60 10.13 -9.46
C TYR A 67 2.43 11.67 -9.31
N LYS A 68 2.25 12.40 -10.43
CA LYS A 68 1.96 13.85 -10.43
C LYS A 68 0.46 14.17 -10.34
N ASN A 69 -0.40 13.17 -10.48
CA ASN A 69 -1.83 13.33 -10.32
C ASN A 69 -2.16 13.29 -8.82
N ARG A 70 -2.71 14.39 -8.30
CA ARG A 70 -3.08 14.50 -6.89
C ARG A 70 -3.97 13.34 -6.45
N PHE A 71 -4.94 12.92 -7.26
CA PHE A 71 -5.88 11.87 -6.86
C PHE A 71 -5.18 10.53 -6.68
N VAL A 72 -4.20 10.22 -7.53
CA VAL A 72 -3.38 9.00 -7.41
C VAL A 72 -2.54 9.03 -6.12
N VAL A 73 -1.95 10.18 -5.80
CA VAL A 73 -1.18 10.34 -4.56
C VAL A 73 -2.06 10.27 -3.32
N ALA A 74 -3.23 10.91 -3.32
CA ALA A 74 -4.20 10.81 -2.23
C ALA A 74 -4.67 9.36 -2.03
N SER A 75 -5.00 8.65 -3.11
CA SER A 75 -5.42 7.25 -3.02
C SER A 75 -4.35 6.36 -2.39
N SER A 76 -3.06 6.63 -2.64
CA SER A 76 -1.95 5.92 -1.97
C SER A 76 -1.95 6.19 -0.48
N ILE A 77 -2.05 7.45 -0.06
CA ILE A 77 -2.09 7.83 1.36
C ILE A 77 -3.28 7.17 2.06
N VAL A 78 -4.47 7.28 1.47
CA VAL A 78 -5.70 6.67 2.02
C VAL A 78 -5.58 5.15 2.06
N GLY A 79 -5.05 4.51 1.02
CA GLY A 79 -4.83 3.06 0.97
C GLY A 79 -3.87 2.59 2.06
N LEU A 80 -2.75 3.27 2.25
CA LEU A 80 -1.77 2.93 3.30
C LEU A 80 -2.36 3.11 4.71
N LEU A 81 -3.14 4.17 4.94
CA LEU A 81 -3.88 4.36 6.20
C LEU A 81 -4.92 3.25 6.41
N PHE A 82 -5.66 2.90 5.36
CA PHE A 82 -6.63 1.82 5.38
C PHE A 82 -5.97 0.49 5.75
N LEU A 83 -4.80 0.16 5.20
CA LEU A 83 -4.07 -1.05 5.56
C LEU A 83 -3.69 -1.09 7.04
N ILE A 84 -3.23 0.03 7.61
CA ILE A 84 -2.97 0.13 9.06
C ILE A 84 -4.25 -0.11 9.87
N VAL A 85 -5.35 0.57 9.51
CA VAL A 85 -6.64 0.45 10.21
C VAL A 85 -7.20 -0.96 10.09
N ALA A 86 -7.10 -1.59 8.93
CA ALA A 86 -7.53 -2.96 8.71
C ALA A 86 -6.83 -3.92 9.67
N VAL A 87 -5.50 -3.83 9.78
CA VAL A 87 -4.74 -4.65 10.74
C VAL A 87 -5.11 -4.30 12.19
N ALA A 88 -5.28 -3.01 12.51
CA ALA A 88 -5.66 -2.58 13.85
C ALA A 88 -7.01 -3.14 14.32
N VAL A 89 -7.96 -3.30 13.40
CA VAL A 89 -9.32 -3.79 13.70
C VAL A 89 -9.38 -5.31 13.67
N LEU A 90 -8.75 -5.94 12.68
CA LEU A 90 -8.90 -7.37 12.41
C LEU A 90 -7.92 -8.23 13.22
N THR A 91 -6.69 -7.76 13.39
CA THR A 91 -5.59 -8.52 14.01
C THR A 91 -4.65 -7.58 14.80
N PRO A 92 -5.15 -6.91 15.87
CA PRO A 92 -4.45 -5.81 16.55
C PRO A 92 -3.09 -6.18 17.13
N HIS A 93 -2.88 -7.45 17.50
CA HIS A 93 -1.61 -7.89 18.08
C HIS A 93 -0.42 -7.71 17.11
N LEU A 94 -0.66 -7.72 15.80
CA LEU A 94 0.35 -7.50 14.77
C LEU A 94 0.92 -6.07 14.76
N LEU A 95 0.24 -5.11 15.38
CA LEU A 95 0.76 -3.75 15.53
C LEU A 95 1.93 -3.67 16.51
N PHE A 96 2.07 -4.66 17.39
CA PHE A 96 3.09 -4.69 18.44
C PHE A 96 4.30 -5.56 18.06
N GLU A 97 4.28 -6.19 16.89
CA GLU A 97 5.42 -6.97 16.41
C GLU A 97 6.58 -6.06 15.96
N ALA A 98 7.80 -6.62 15.94
CA ALA A 98 8.99 -5.89 15.52
C ALA A 98 8.91 -5.41 14.06
N PHE A 99 8.21 -6.16 13.21
CA PHE A 99 7.92 -5.81 11.82
C PHE A 99 6.40 -5.67 11.66
N ASN A 100 5.90 -4.45 11.78
CA ASN A 100 4.47 -4.18 11.85
C ASN A 100 4.04 -3.21 10.72
N PRO A 101 2.73 -3.13 10.40
CA PRO A 101 2.25 -2.28 9.33
C PRO A 101 2.41 -0.77 9.61
N ILE A 102 2.59 -0.35 10.86
CA ILE A 102 2.82 1.07 11.18
C ILE A 102 4.20 1.47 10.66
N THR A 103 5.23 0.69 10.97
CA THR A 103 6.61 0.98 10.59
C THR A 103 6.86 0.80 9.09
N THR A 104 6.05 -0.01 8.39
CA THR A 104 6.13 -0.12 6.93
C THR A 104 5.33 0.97 6.20
N ASN A 105 4.13 1.32 6.66
CA ASN A 105 3.23 2.21 5.90
C ASN A 105 3.42 3.70 6.20
N ILE A 106 3.76 4.10 7.44
CA ILE A 106 3.98 5.52 7.77
C ILE A 106 5.11 6.15 6.93
N PRO A 107 6.28 5.50 6.76
CA PRO A 107 7.31 6.04 5.88
C PRO A 107 6.84 6.25 4.44
N LEU A 108 6.03 5.32 3.89
CA LEU A 108 5.47 5.43 2.54
C LEU A 108 4.45 6.57 2.43
N ILE A 109 3.68 6.84 3.49
CA ILE A 109 2.82 8.02 3.58
C ILE A 109 3.68 9.29 3.55
N GLY A 110 4.77 9.34 4.31
CA GLY A 110 5.71 10.47 4.30
C GLY A 110 6.28 10.76 2.90
N LEU A 111 6.72 9.71 2.19
CA LEU A 111 7.20 9.84 0.80
C LEU A 111 6.07 10.28 -0.15
N SER A 112 4.85 9.79 0.05
CA SER A 112 3.68 10.21 -0.73
C SER A 112 3.35 11.70 -0.50
N LEU A 113 3.55 12.23 0.71
CA LEU A 113 3.36 13.66 1.00
C LEU A 113 4.40 14.56 0.31
N ILE A 114 5.63 14.08 0.13
CA ILE A 114 6.65 14.78 -0.70
C ILE A 114 6.15 14.87 -2.16
N LEU A 115 5.56 13.82 -2.69
CA LEU A 115 4.99 13.83 -4.05
C LEU A 115 3.77 14.75 -4.13
N TRP A 116 2.91 14.74 -3.11
CA TRP A 116 1.72 15.57 -3.02
C TRP A 116 2.04 17.07 -3.10
N SER A 117 3.05 17.53 -2.35
CA SER A 117 3.45 18.94 -2.36
C SER A 117 3.92 19.39 -3.75
N ASN A 118 4.57 18.50 -4.51
CA ASN A 118 5.03 18.76 -5.88
C ASN A 118 3.90 18.76 -6.93
N CYS A 119 2.80 18.05 -6.68
CA CYS A 119 1.61 18.08 -7.54
C CYS A 119 0.98 19.49 -7.59
N ASN A 120 1.03 20.23 -6.48
CA ASN A 120 0.43 21.56 -6.36
C ASN A 120 1.29 22.66 -7.03
N VAL A 121 2.62 22.50 -7.06
CA VAL A 121 3.52 23.45 -7.72
C VAL A 121 3.27 23.49 -9.24
N THR A 122 2.97 22.34 -9.85
CA THR A 122 2.74 22.27 -11.30
C THR A 122 1.45 22.99 -11.71
N LYS A 123 0.45 23.07 -10.83
CA LYS A 123 -0.81 23.81 -11.09
C LYS A 123 -0.71 25.31 -10.90
N LYS A 124 0.28 25.82 -10.15
CA LYS A 124 0.46 27.26 -9.92
C LYS A 124 1.18 27.98 -11.07
N ASN A 125 1.79 27.22 -11.98
CA ASN A 125 2.57 27.71 -13.10
C ASN A 125 1.85 27.53 -14.46
N VAL A 126 0.54 27.29 -14.43
CA VAL A 126 -0.37 27.22 -15.58
C VAL A 126 -1.51 28.17 -15.30
#